data_AF-A0A922A3K5-F1
#
_entry.id   AF-A0A922A3K5-F1
#
_cell.length_a   1.000
_cell.length_b   1.000
_cell.length_c   1.000
_cell.angle_alpha   90.00
_cell.angle_beta   90.00
_cell.angle_gamma   90.00
#
_symmetry.space_group_name_H-M   'P 1'
#
loop_
_entity.id
_entity.type
_entity.pdbx_description
1 polymer ?
#
loop_
_entity_poly.entity_id
_entity_poly.type
_entity_poly.pdbx_seq_one_letter_code
_entity_poly.pdbx_strand_id
1 'polypeptide(L)'
;MATAVTSTVSFPSSKSASLPSRTSIISPERISFKKVPLHYRDVSVGGRVVSVRAQVTTEAPAKKVEKESKKMEEGVVVNKYKPKEPYVGRCLLNTKITADDAPGETWHMVFSTEGEVPYREGQSIGVIADGIDKNGKPHKLRLYSIASSALGDFGDSKTVSLCVKRLVYTNDKGEIVKGVCSNFLCDLKPGADVKITGPVGKEMLMPKDPNATIIMLATGTGIAPFRSFCGKCSLRSMMTTRLME
;
A
#
# COMPACT_ATOMS: atom_id res chain seq x y z
N MET A 1 42.30 -0.59 -43.00
CA MET A 1 41.87 0.01 -44.29
C MET A 1 40.54 0.69 -44.05
N ALA A 2 40.53 2.01 -44.06
CA ALA A 2 39.36 2.85 -43.81
C ALA A 2 38.47 2.92 -45.06
N THR A 3 37.16 3.06 -44.86
CA THR A 3 36.27 3.84 -45.73
C THR A 3 34.95 4.12 -45.01
N ALA A 4 34.71 5.40 -44.74
CA ALA A 4 33.39 5.95 -44.44
C ALA A 4 32.95 6.74 -45.68
N VAL A 5 31.68 6.68 -46.08
CA VAL A 5 31.08 7.69 -46.96
C VAL A 5 29.58 7.88 -46.66
N THR A 6 29.26 9.16 -46.46
CA THR A 6 28.00 9.88 -46.23
C THR A 6 27.05 9.99 -47.43
N SER A 7 25.78 10.35 -47.19
CA SER A 7 24.95 11.31 -48.00
C SER A 7 23.54 11.43 -47.37
N THR A 8 23.12 12.58 -46.81
CA THR A 8 22.53 13.83 -47.37
C THR A 8 21.00 13.83 -47.59
N VAL A 9 20.41 14.98 -47.23
CA VAL A 9 18.98 15.32 -47.00
C VAL A 9 18.47 16.27 -48.09
N SER A 10 17.14 16.26 -48.39
CA SER A 10 16.36 17.42 -48.87
C SER A 10 14.84 17.15 -48.80
N PHE A 11 14.05 17.86 -47.95
CA PHE A 11 13.16 19.06 -48.16
C PHE A 11 11.82 18.77 -48.89
N PRO A 12 10.69 19.52 -48.70
CA PRO A 12 10.47 20.88 -48.11
C PRO A 12 9.35 20.95 -46.99
N SER A 13 9.26 21.89 -46.03
CA SER A 13 8.85 23.33 -46.00
C SER A 13 7.48 23.62 -46.67
N SER A 14 6.46 24.35 -46.16
CA SER A 14 6.14 25.08 -44.91
C SER A 14 4.65 25.56 -44.94
N LYS A 15 4.14 26.05 -43.78
CA LYS A 15 3.08 27.07 -43.54
C LYS A 15 1.56 26.71 -43.43
N SER A 16 1.07 26.91 -42.19
CA SER A 16 -0.15 27.61 -41.69
C SER A 16 -1.55 27.41 -42.31
N ALA A 17 -2.56 27.05 -41.47
CA ALA A 17 -3.74 27.88 -41.10
C ALA A 17 -4.90 27.10 -40.42
N SER A 18 -5.51 27.74 -39.41
CA SER A 18 -6.93 27.75 -38.93
C SER A 18 -7.76 26.47 -38.57
N LEU A 19 -8.38 26.53 -37.39
CA LEU A 19 -9.61 25.84 -36.87
C LEU A 19 -10.84 25.98 -37.81
N PRO A 20 -12.01 25.27 -37.66
CA PRO A 20 -12.53 24.57 -36.47
C PRO A 20 -13.32 23.23 -36.70
N SER A 21 -13.76 22.65 -35.57
CA SER A 21 -15.06 21.98 -35.35
C SER A 21 -15.18 20.43 -35.37
N ARG A 22 -15.51 19.94 -34.16
CA ARG A 22 -16.58 18.98 -33.78
C ARG A 22 -16.40 17.47 -34.00
N THR A 23 -16.42 16.77 -32.85
CA THR A 23 -16.94 15.39 -32.58
C THR A 23 -16.23 14.24 -33.30
N SER A 24 -15.88 13.09 -32.71
CA SER A 24 -16.39 12.36 -31.55
C SER A 24 -15.41 11.22 -31.20
N ILE A 25 -15.32 10.88 -29.91
CA ILE A 25 -15.26 9.54 -29.29
C ILE A 25 -14.69 8.39 -30.16
N ILE A 26 -13.58 7.77 -29.71
CA ILE A 26 -13.41 6.30 -29.50
C ILE A 26 -11.99 6.00 -28.96
N SER A 27 -11.94 5.09 -27.99
CA SER A 27 -10.81 4.53 -27.26
C SER A 27 -9.81 3.73 -28.12
N PRO A 28 -8.56 3.49 -27.65
CA PRO A 28 -7.49 2.96 -28.49
C PRO A 28 -7.43 1.43 -28.58
N GLU A 29 -6.93 0.99 -29.74
CA GLU A 29 -6.50 -0.36 -30.08
C GLU A 29 -5.39 -0.90 -29.15
N ARG A 30 -5.37 -2.23 -28.99
CA ARG A 30 -4.13 -2.94 -28.66
C ARG A 30 -3.96 -4.17 -29.54
N ILE A 31 -2.97 -4.08 -30.42
CA ILE A 31 -2.38 -5.16 -31.22
C ILE A 31 -1.72 -6.18 -30.28
N SER A 32 -1.91 -7.48 -30.55
CA SER A 32 -1.01 -8.54 -30.06
C SER A 32 -0.79 -9.59 -31.15
N PHE A 33 0.47 -9.76 -31.52
CA PHE A 33 0.97 -10.77 -32.46
C PHE A 33 1.04 -12.16 -31.78
N LYS A 34 0.57 -13.21 -32.47
CA LYS A 34 1.08 -14.58 -32.29
C LYS A 34 1.21 -15.28 -33.65
N LYS A 35 2.36 -15.94 -33.80
CA LYS A 35 2.94 -16.54 -35.00
C LYS A 35 2.38 -17.95 -35.22
N VAL A 36 1.98 -18.27 -36.45
CA VAL A 36 1.58 -19.60 -36.94
C VAL A 36 2.74 -20.22 -37.72
N PRO A 37 2.82 -21.55 -37.86
CA PRO A 37 3.33 -22.14 -39.08
C PRO A 37 2.29 -23.02 -39.78
N LEU A 38 2.08 -22.72 -41.07
CA LEU A 38 1.28 -23.45 -42.06
C LEU A 38 2.14 -24.51 -42.76
N HIS A 39 1.51 -25.60 -43.23
CA HIS A 39 1.71 -26.24 -44.55
C HIS A 39 0.81 -27.48 -44.66
N TYR A 40 0.28 -27.95 -45.81
CA TYR A 40 -0.29 -27.39 -47.05
C TYR A 40 -0.82 -28.62 -47.83
N ARG A 41 -1.99 -28.55 -48.48
CA ARG A 41 -2.24 -29.23 -49.78
C ARG A 41 -3.58 -28.79 -50.39
N ASP A 42 -3.49 -28.29 -51.63
CA ASP A 42 -4.56 -27.81 -52.51
C ASP A 42 -5.41 -28.92 -53.12
N VAL A 43 -6.71 -28.66 -53.32
CA VAL A 43 -7.46 -28.98 -54.56
C VAL A 43 -8.56 -27.92 -54.80
N SER A 44 -8.68 -27.56 -56.07
CA SER A 44 -9.53 -26.54 -56.74
C SER A 44 -11.06 -26.80 -56.68
N VAL A 45 -11.86 -25.71 -56.70
CA VAL A 45 -12.87 -25.36 -57.75
C VAL A 45 -13.93 -24.37 -57.18
N GLY A 46 -14.04 -23.21 -57.84
CA GLY A 46 -15.29 -22.48 -58.14
C GLY A 46 -16.32 -22.20 -57.04
N GLY A 47 -16.25 -20.99 -56.45
CA GLY A 47 -17.39 -20.39 -55.73
C GLY A 47 -16.94 -19.24 -54.82
N ARG A 48 -17.51 -18.05 -54.97
CA ARG A 48 -17.32 -16.94 -54.01
C ARG A 48 -17.90 -17.37 -52.65
N VAL A 49 -17.06 -17.82 -51.73
CA VAL A 49 -17.44 -18.05 -50.34
C VAL A 49 -17.05 -16.79 -49.55
N VAL A 50 -18.05 -16.00 -49.16
CA VAL A 50 -17.88 -14.90 -48.20
C VAL A 50 -17.66 -15.55 -46.83
N SER A 51 -16.45 -15.43 -46.30
CA SER A 51 -16.15 -15.88 -44.93
C SER A 51 -16.74 -14.90 -43.93
N VAL A 52 -17.92 -15.22 -43.39
CA VAL A 52 -18.48 -14.54 -42.22
C VAL A 52 -17.73 -15.06 -40.99
N ARG A 53 -16.77 -14.29 -40.50
CA ARG A 53 -16.06 -14.59 -39.26
C ARG A 53 -16.90 -14.09 -38.08
N ALA A 54 -17.81 -14.91 -37.58
CA ALA A 54 -18.46 -14.67 -36.30
C ALA A 54 -17.41 -14.73 -35.19
N GLN A 55 -17.11 -13.58 -34.56
CA GLN A 55 -16.36 -13.55 -33.31
C GLN A 55 -17.33 -13.80 -32.17
N VAL A 56 -17.33 -15.02 -31.65
CA VAL A 56 -17.92 -15.32 -30.34
C VAL A 56 -16.92 -14.80 -29.30
N THR A 57 -17.13 -13.60 -28.79
CA THR A 57 -16.49 -13.15 -27.54
C THR A 57 -17.16 -13.88 -26.40
N THR A 58 -16.54 -14.95 -25.92
CA THR A 58 -16.85 -15.51 -24.61
C THR A 58 -16.29 -14.56 -23.56
N GLU A 59 -17.15 -13.77 -22.92
CA GLU A 59 -16.81 -13.16 -21.63
C GLU A 59 -16.42 -14.30 -20.69
N ALA A 60 -15.18 -14.26 -20.20
CA ALA A 60 -14.74 -15.16 -19.16
C ALA A 60 -15.66 -14.95 -17.95
N PRO A 61 -16.28 -16.01 -17.40
CA PRO A 61 -17.22 -15.86 -16.30
C PRO A 61 -16.53 -15.15 -15.15
N ALA A 62 -17.11 -14.02 -14.76
CA ALA A 62 -16.70 -13.24 -13.61
C ALA A 62 -16.46 -14.18 -12.43
N LYS A 63 -15.26 -14.11 -11.85
CA LYS A 63 -14.93 -14.84 -10.63
C LYS A 63 -16.00 -14.57 -9.58
N LYS A 64 -16.53 -15.66 -9.01
CA LYS A 64 -17.24 -15.80 -7.73
C LYS A 64 -17.68 -14.49 -7.09
N VAL A 65 -19.01 -14.26 -7.03
CA VAL A 65 -19.74 -13.33 -6.15
C VAL A 65 -18.81 -12.63 -5.14
N GLU A 66 -18.24 -11.50 -5.56
CA GLU A 66 -17.46 -10.67 -4.65
C GLU A 66 -18.43 -10.12 -3.61
N LYS A 67 -18.18 -10.42 -2.34
CA LYS A 67 -18.92 -9.83 -1.23
C LYS A 67 -18.69 -8.32 -1.31
N GLU A 68 -19.69 -7.57 -1.73
CA GLU A 68 -19.60 -6.12 -1.84
C GLU A 68 -19.34 -5.54 -0.45
N SER A 69 -18.08 -5.21 -0.18
CA SER A 69 -17.68 -4.72 1.13
C SER A 69 -18.13 -3.28 1.29
N LYS A 70 -18.82 -3.00 2.40
CA LYS A 70 -19.15 -1.64 2.84
C LYS A 70 -17.91 -0.86 3.28
N LYS A 71 -16.73 -1.49 3.32
CA LYS A 71 -15.45 -0.90 3.75
C LYS A 71 -14.63 -0.40 2.56
N MET A 72 -13.72 0.53 2.79
CA MET A 72 -12.78 1.10 1.80
C MET A 72 -11.69 0.10 1.40
N GLU A 73 -12.08 -1.01 0.78
CA GLU A 73 -11.20 -2.10 0.34
C GLU A 73 -10.52 -1.85 -1.01
N GLU A 74 -11.01 -0.89 -1.78
CA GLU A 74 -10.48 -0.55 -3.09
C GLU A 74 -9.05 0.01 -2.97
N GLY A 75 -8.09 -0.64 -3.63
CA GLY A 75 -6.67 -0.27 -3.61
C GLY A 75 -5.93 -0.65 -2.32
N VAL A 76 -6.50 -1.50 -1.45
CA VAL A 76 -5.82 -1.94 -0.22
C VAL A 76 -4.69 -2.91 -0.53
N VAL A 77 -3.45 -2.49 -0.26
CA VAL A 77 -2.25 -3.31 -0.38
C VAL A 77 -2.06 -4.12 0.92
N VAL A 78 -1.75 -5.40 0.77
CA VAL A 78 -1.40 -6.28 1.89
C VAL A 78 -0.14 -7.08 1.57
N ASN A 79 0.69 -7.34 2.58
CA ASN A 79 1.89 -8.18 2.51
C ASN A 79 2.90 -7.76 1.41
N LYS A 80 3.10 -6.45 1.20
CA LYS A 80 4.15 -5.95 0.29
C LYS A 80 5.53 -6.41 0.78
N TYR A 81 5.82 -6.18 2.06
CA TYR A 81 7.06 -6.63 2.70
C TYR A 81 6.83 -7.88 3.53
N LYS A 82 7.59 -8.93 3.23
CA LYS A 82 7.54 -10.21 3.93
C LYS A 82 8.62 -10.29 4.99
N PRO A 83 8.51 -11.18 5.99
CA PRO A 83 9.52 -11.30 7.05
C PRO A 83 10.91 -11.71 6.57
N LYS A 84 10.99 -12.32 5.38
CA LYS A 84 12.27 -12.66 4.74
C LYS A 84 12.99 -11.44 4.16
N GLU A 85 12.22 -10.45 3.74
CA GLU A 85 12.71 -9.25 3.04
C GLU A 85 11.92 -8.04 3.58
N PRO A 86 12.17 -7.66 4.85
CA PRO A 86 11.48 -6.55 5.49
C PRO A 86 11.95 -5.23 4.90
N TYR A 87 11.08 -4.22 4.94
CA TYR A 87 11.47 -2.84 4.71
C TYR A 87 12.29 -2.33 5.90
N VAL A 88 13.40 -1.65 5.64
CA VAL A 88 14.20 -1.03 6.70
C VAL A 88 13.81 0.44 6.78
N GLY A 89 13.01 0.78 7.79
CA GLY A 89 12.64 2.16 8.10
C GLY A 89 13.56 2.76 9.15
N ARG A 90 13.46 4.09 9.34
CA ARG A 90 14.28 4.82 10.32
C ARG A 90 13.40 5.48 11.37
N CYS A 91 13.75 5.33 12.65
CA CYS A 91 13.06 6.01 13.74
C CYS A 91 13.31 7.52 13.66
N LEU A 92 12.24 8.31 13.58
CA LEU A 92 12.30 9.78 13.57
C LEU A 92 12.02 10.34 14.96
N LEU A 93 10.98 9.82 15.61
CA LEU A 93 10.51 10.25 16.91
C LEU A 93 10.18 9.02 17.76
N ASN A 94 10.50 9.09 19.05
CA ASN A 94 10.03 8.13 20.04
C ASN A 94 9.80 8.86 21.37
N THR A 95 8.52 9.00 21.75
CA THR A 95 8.10 9.82 22.90
C THR A 95 7.15 9.03 23.79
N LYS A 96 7.40 9.05 25.10
CA LYS A 96 6.47 8.48 26.10
C LYS A 96 5.22 9.36 26.18
N ILE A 97 4.04 8.75 26.02
CA ILE A 97 2.74 9.44 26.05
C ILE A 97 1.98 9.25 27.36
N THR A 98 2.40 8.30 28.19
CA THR A 98 1.83 8.08 29.52
C THR A 98 2.56 8.92 30.57
N ALA A 99 1.81 9.40 31.56
CA ALA A 99 2.36 10.06 32.74
C ALA A 99 3.23 9.10 33.59
N ASP A 100 4.05 9.68 34.46
CA ASP A 100 5.02 8.94 35.27
C ASP A 100 4.38 8.04 36.34
N ASP A 101 3.15 8.35 36.74
CA ASP A 101 2.34 7.61 37.71
C ASP A 101 1.53 6.45 37.08
N ALA A 102 1.58 6.29 35.75
CA ALA A 102 0.83 5.26 35.06
C ALA A 102 1.38 3.85 35.38
N PRO A 103 0.53 2.82 35.48
CA PRO A 103 0.94 1.45 35.80
C PRO A 103 1.77 0.76 34.70
N GLY A 104 1.96 1.43 33.56
CA GLY A 104 2.87 0.98 32.53
C GLY A 104 3.07 2.05 31.46
N GLU A 105 4.20 1.97 30.78
CA GLU A 105 4.58 2.96 29.79
C GLU A 105 3.96 2.69 28.43
N THR A 106 3.39 3.72 27.82
CA THR A 106 3.02 3.70 26.40
C THR A 106 3.78 4.78 25.66
N TRP A 107 4.27 4.43 24.47
CA TRP A 107 5.13 5.24 23.65
C TRP A 107 4.49 5.46 22.28
N HIS A 108 4.60 6.69 21.79
CA HIS A 108 4.29 7.08 20.42
C HIS A 108 5.59 7.20 19.65
N MET A 109 5.69 6.47 18.55
CA MET A 109 6.89 6.42 17.71
C MET A 109 6.54 6.62 16.26
N VAL A 110 7.41 7.30 15.53
CA VAL A 110 7.24 7.61 14.11
C VAL A 110 8.44 7.09 13.35
N PHE A 111 8.17 6.35 12.27
CA PHE A 111 9.17 5.78 11.38
C PHE A 111 9.06 6.38 9.99
N SER A 112 10.20 6.65 9.37
CA SER A 112 10.28 6.98 7.94
C SER A 112 10.04 5.72 7.11
N THR A 113 9.20 5.85 6.10
CA THR A 113 8.87 4.82 5.11
C THR A 113 9.11 5.28 3.68
N GLU A 114 9.50 6.53 3.45
CA GLU A 114 9.78 7.09 2.11
C GLU A 114 8.65 6.91 1.07
N GLY A 115 7.43 6.59 1.52
CA GLY A 115 6.29 6.26 0.66
C GLY A 115 6.27 4.81 0.16
N GLU A 116 7.24 3.99 0.58
CA GLU A 116 7.38 2.61 0.16
C GLU A 116 6.38 1.66 0.85
N VAL A 117 5.80 2.06 1.98
CA VAL A 117 4.81 1.26 2.71
C VAL A 117 3.41 1.86 2.47
N PRO A 118 2.67 1.45 1.43
CA PRO A 118 1.35 2.00 1.11
C PRO A 118 0.28 1.40 2.02
N TYR A 119 0.20 1.88 3.26
CA TYR A 119 -0.83 1.47 4.21
C TYR A 119 -2.08 2.36 4.14
N ARG A 120 -3.19 1.83 4.67
CA ARG A 120 -4.43 2.56 4.89
C ARG A 120 -4.89 2.49 6.33
N GLU A 121 -5.85 3.33 6.66
CA GLU A 121 -6.41 3.43 8.01
C GLU A 121 -6.95 2.08 8.48
N GLY A 122 -6.56 1.68 9.70
CA GLY A 122 -6.97 0.42 10.32
C GLY A 122 -6.15 -0.82 9.89
N GLN A 123 -5.13 -0.65 9.06
CA GLN A 123 -4.14 -1.70 8.85
C GLN A 123 -3.14 -1.77 9.99
N SER A 124 -2.36 -2.85 10.00
CA SER A 124 -1.25 -3.08 10.93
C SER A 124 0.05 -3.28 10.16
N ILE A 125 1.17 -3.06 10.83
CA ILE A 125 2.50 -3.45 10.33
C ILE A 125 3.12 -4.46 11.29
N GLY A 126 3.97 -5.34 10.75
CA GLY A 126 4.75 -6.25 11.58
C GLY A 126 6.14 -5.70 11.81
N VAL A 127 6.60 -5.67 13.04
CA VAL A 127 7.97 -5.29 13.40
C VAL A 127 8.78 -6.52 13.76
N ILE A 128 10.00 -6.60 13.23
CA ILE A 128 10.99 -7.61 13.62
C ILE A 128 12.02 -6.91 14.51
N ALA A 129 12.07 -7.31 15.78
CA ALA A 129 13.07 -6.81 16.72
C ALA A 129 14.46 -7.30 16.33
N ASP A 130 15.47 -6.48 16.59
CA ASP A 130 16.86 -6.89 16.43
C ASP A 130 17.27 -7.91 17.49
N GLY A 131 18.29 -8.70 17.15
CA GLY A 131 18.79 -9.79 17.97
C GLY A 131 18.38 -11.18 17.48
N ILE A 132 18.73 -12.17 18.29
CA ILE A 132 18.51 -13.60 18.03
C ILE A 132 17.73 -14.23 19.17
N ASP A 133 16.89 -15.21 18.83
CA ASP A 133 16.25 -16.05 19.83
C ASP A 133 17.24 -17.05 20.45
N LYS A 134 16.76 -17.80 21.44
CA LYS A 134 17.53 -18.86 22.12
C LYS A 134 18.07 -19.96 21.19
N ASN A 135 17.58 -20.04 19.94
CA ASN A 135 18.00 -21.02 18.94
C ASN A 135 18.88 -20.38 17.84
N GLY A 136 19.31 -19.12 18.02
CA GLY A 136 20.12 -18.39 17.04
C GLY A 136 19.35 -17.89 15.82
N LYS A 137 18.01 -17.93 15.84
CA LYS A 137 17.17 -17.45 14.72
C LYS A 137 16.71 -16.01 14.95
N PRO A 138 16.48 -15.22 13.89
CA PRO A 138 15.88 -13.90 14.01
C PRO A 138 14.54 -13.96 14.76
N HIS A 139 14.24 -12.92 15.54
CA HIS A 139 12.98 -12.86 16.26
C HIS A 139 11.77 -12.90 15.32
N LYS A 140 10.69 -13.55 15.76
CA LYS A 140 9.41 -13.52 15.04
C LYS A 140 8.85 -12.10 15.01
N LEU A 141 8.18 -11.75 13.91
CA LEU A 141 7.48 -10.48 13.79
C LEU A 141 6.36 -10.36 14.84
N ARG A 142 6.11 -9.13 15.32
CA ARG A 142 4.93 -8.77 16.12
C ARG A 142 4.12 -7.73 15.36
N LEU A 143 2.80 -7.89 15.33
CA LEU A 143 1.90 -6.97 14.65
C LEU A 143 1.54 -5.81 15.58
N TYR A 144 1.59 -4.60 15.03
CA TYR A 144 1.17 -3.37 15.69
C TYR A 144 0.20 -2.63 14.78
N SER A 145 -0.92 -2.19 15.35
CA SER A 145 -1.89 -1.37 14.64
C SER A 145 -1.29 0.00 14.34
N ILE A 146 -1.49 0.48 13.12
CA ILE A 146 -0.97 1.77 12.69
C ILE A 146 -1.79 2.86 13.38
N ALA A 147 -1.09 3.80 14.02
CA ALA A 147 -1.68 4.90 14.77
C ALA A 147 -1.84 6.19 13.93
N SER A 148 -1.24 6.25 12.74
CA SER A 148 -1.30 7.38 11.80
C SER A 148 -2.32 7.17 10.69
N SER A 149 -2.85 8.25 10.11
CA SER A 149 -3.60 8.20 8.84
C SER A 149 -2.68 7.80 7.67
N ALA A 150 -3.23 7.46 6.50
CA ALA A 150 -2.44 7.09 5.32
C ALA A 150 -1.40 8.15 4.90
N LEU A 151 -1.66 9.43 5.20
CA LEU A 151 -0.73 10.53 4.94
C LEU A 151 0.43 10.62 5.98
N GLY A 152 0.43 9.79 7.02
CA GLY A 152 1.35 9.91 8.15
C GLY A 152 1.02 11.08 9.08
N ASP A 153 1.79 11.23 10.16
CA ASP A 153 1.64 12.33 11.13
C ASP A 153 2.13 13.68 10.55
N PHE A 154 3.01 13.64 9.54
CA PHE A 154 3.54 14.83 8.86
C PHE A 154 2.80 15.22 7.58
N GLY A 155 1.80 14.43 7.14
CA GLY A 155 1.00 14.72 5.95
C GLY A 155 1.70 14.44 4.61
N ASP A 156 2.89 13.84 4.62
CA ASP A 156 3.72 13.60 3.43
C ASP A 156 3.61 12.18 2.85
N SER A 157 2.82 11.30 3.47
CA SER A 157 2.70 9.86 3.15
C SER A 157 4.02 9.08 3.23
N LYS A 158 5.06 9.64 3.87
CA LYS A 158 6.39 9.02 4.00
C LYS A 158 6.67 8.55 5.40
N THR A 159 5.68 8.55 6.28
CA THR A 159 5.84 8.16 7.68
C THR A 159 4.73 7.23 8.15
N VAL A 160 5.07 6.40 9.13
CA VAL A 160 4.14 5.52 9.83
C VAL A 160 4.33 5.65 11.33
N SER A 161 3.23 5.78 12.06
CA SER A 161 3.26 5.91 13.52
C SER A 161 2.70 4.68 14.21
N LEU A 162 3.29 4.31 15.34
CA LEU A 162 2.82 3.24 16.21
C LEU A 162 2.57 3.75 17.63
N CYS A 163 1.61 3.12 18.29
CA CYS A 163 1.37 3.26 19.73
C CYS A 163 1.71 1.93 20.41
N VAL A 164 2.76 1.92 21.23
CA VAL A 164 3.33 0.70 21.79
C VAL A 164 3.38 0.80 23.31
N LYS A 165 2.76 -0.18 23.99
CA LYS A 165 2.89 -0.35 25.44
C LYS A 165 4.10 -1.23 25.75
N ARG A 166 4.96 -0.79 26.66
CA ARG A 166 6.08 -1.60 27.17
C ARG A 166 5.50 -2.77 27.95
N LEU A 167 5.84 -3.99 27.53
CA LEU A 167 5.38 -5.21 28.20
C LEU A 167 6.45 -5.65 29.20
N VAL A 168 6.11 -5.59 30.48
CA VAL A 168 6.88 -6.14 31.60
C VAL A 168 5.89 -6.91 32.45
N TYR A 169 6.19 -8.18 32.72
CA TYR A 169 5.34 -9.03 33.55
C TYR A 169 6.21 -9.92 34.43
N THR A 170 5.65 -10.36 35.55
CA THR A 170 6.32 -11.27 36.47
C THR A 170 5.83 -12.69 36.20
N ASN A 171 6.74 -13.62 35.97
CA ASN A 171 6.41 -15.04 35.83
C ASN A 171 5.96 -15.63 37.17
N ASP A 172 5.34 -16.82 37.14
CA ASP A 172 4.98 -17.58 38.36
C ASP A 172 6.19 -17.89 39.27
N LYS A 173 7.41 -17.84 38.71
CA LYS A 173 8.68 -18.01 39.44
C LYS A 173 9.18 -16.73 40.12
N GLY A 174 8.46 -15.62 40.01
CA GLY A 174 8.87 -14.31 40.55
C GLY A 174 9.87 -13.54 39.67
N GLU A 175 10.24 -14.06 38.50
CA GLU A 175 11.17 -13.41 37.57
C GLU A 175 10.48 -12.34 36.73
N ILE A 176 11.09 -11.15 36.64
CA ILE A 176 10.60 -10.06 35.78
C ILE A 176 11.02 -10.33 34.33
N VAL A 177 10.04 -10.63 33.48
CA VAL A 177 10.25 -10.85 32.05
C VAL A 177 9.85 -9.61 31.24
N LYS A 178 10.76 -9.22 30.36
CA LYS A 178 10.57 -8.13 29.41
C LYS A 178 10.15 -8.68 28.05
N GLY A 179 9.06 -8.16 27.48
CA GLY A 179 8.65 -8.47 26.12
C GLY A 179 9.68 -7.98 25.11
N VAL A 180 10.24 -8.90 24.31
CA VAL A 180 11.36 -8.60 23.39
C VAL A 180 11.06 -7.43 22.44
N CYS A 181 9.95 -7.50 21.69
CA CYS A 181 9.66 -6.52 20.64
C CYS A 181 9.14 -5.18 21.17
N SER A 182 8.32 -5.19 22.23
CA SER A 182 7.82 -3.95 22.83
C SER A 182 8.93 -3.18 23.54
N ASN A 183 9.83 -3.85 24.26
CA ASN A 183 10.97 -3.17 24.88
C ASN A 183 11.95 -2.65 23.82
N PHE A 184 12.26 -3.45 22.80
CA PHE A 184 13.05 -2.99 21.65
C PHE A 184 12.49 -1.70 21.05
N LEU A 185 11.18 -1.66 20.75
CA LEU A 185 10.53 -0.49 20.18
C LEU A 185 10.53 0.73 21.11
N CYS A 186 10.26 0.53 22.40
CA CYS A 186 10.28 1.62 23.38
C CYS A 186 11.68 2.17 23.62
N ASP A 187 12.74 1.36 23.46
CA ASP A 187 14.13 1.76 23.66
C ASP A 187 14.80 2.31 22.37
N LEU A 188 14.07 2.33 21.24
CA LEU A 188 14.58 2.86 19.97
C LEU A 188 14.90 4.35 20.09
N LYS A 189 16.09 4.73 19.61
CA LYS A 189 16.50 6.13 19.52
C LYS A 189 16.20 6.69 18.14
N PRO A 190 15.92 8.00 18.02
CA PRO A 190 15.88 8.67 16.74
C PRO A 190 17.17 8.41 15.96
N GLY A 191 17.02 8.00 14.70
CA GLY A 191 18.13 7.61 13.84
C GLY A 191 18.36 6.12 13.70
N ALA A 192 17.81 5.29 14.59
CA ALA A 192 17.98 3.83 14.52
C ALA A 192 17.10 3.20 13.45
N ASP A 193 17.58 2.09 12.90
CA ASP A 193 16.87 1.31 11.88
C ASP A 193 15.83 0.37 12.51
N VAL A 194 14.74 0.13 11.80
CA VAL A 194 13.67 -0.79 12.20
C VAL A 194 13.21 -1.64 11.02
N LYS A 195 13.08 -2.95 11.23
CA LYS A 195 12.60 -3.89 10.22
C LYS A 195 11.08 -3.97 10.25
N ILE A 196 10.44 -3.50 9.19
CA ILE A 196 8.99 -3.38 9.02
C ILE A 196 8.52 -4.39 7.96
N THR A 197 7.35 -4.99 8.21
CA THR A 197 6.65 -5.93 7.33
C THR A 197 5.19 -5.52 7.19
N GLY A 198 4.51 -6.02 6.15
CA GLY A 198 3.13 -5.65 5.85
C GLY A 198 3.03 -4.66 4.68
N PRO A 199 2.00 -3.79 4.64
CA PRO A 199 0.87 -3.67 5.57
C PRO A 199 0.04 -4.96 5.67
N VAL A 200 -0.70 -5.16 6.77
CA VAL A 200 -1.57 -6.33 6.95
C VAL A 200 -2.93 -5.93 7.50
N GLY A 201 -3.94 -6.77 7.23
CA GLY A 201 -5.29 -6.59 7.73
C GLY A 201 -6.21 -5.84 6.76
N LYS A 202 -7.48 -6.28 6.72
CA LYS A 202 -8.59 -5.65 6.00
C LYS A 202 -9.84 -5.49 6.89
N GLU A 203 -9.80 -6.03 8.11
CA GLU A 203 -10.98 -6.10 8.97
C GLU A 203 -11.34 -4.73 9.55
N MET A 204 -10.35 -3.94 9.95
CA MET A 204 -10.56 -2.64 10.59
C MET A 204 -10.54 -1.49 9.58
N LEU A 205 -10.92 -1.71 8.33
CA LEU A 205 -10.99 -0.63 7.33
C LEU A 205 -12.19 0.27 7.56
N MET A 206 -12.05 1.56 7.23
CA MET A 206 -13.14 2.54 7.33
C MET A 206 -14.30 2.20 6.39
N PRO A 207 -15.56 2.52 6.74
CA PRO A 207 -16.68 2.42 5.83
C PRO A 207 -16.51 3.34 4.61
N LYS A 208 -17.08 2.97 3.46
CA LYS A 208 -17.08 3.79 2.24
C LYS A 208 -17.96 5.05 2.39
N ASP A 209 -19.06 4.92 3.13
CA ASP A 209 -20.01 6.01 3.33
C ASP A 209 -19.41 7.09 4.24
N PRO A 210 -19.25 8.33 3.73
CA PRO A 210 -18.72 9.44 4.51
C PRO A 210 -19.62 9.91 5.66
N ASN A 211 -20.92 9.58 5.64
CA ASN A 211 -21.89 9.99 6.65
C ASN A 211 -22.23 8.86 7.64
N ALA A 212 -21.54 7.71 7.54
CA ALA A 212 -21.76 6.59 8.43
C ALA A 212 -21.44 6.96 9.88
N THR A 213 -22.30 6.52 10.81
CA THR A 213 -22.00 6.59 12.24
C THR A 213 -20.97 5.53 12.60
N ILE A 214 -19.78 5.95 13.04
CA ILE A 214 -18.68 5.05 13.43
C ILE A 214 -18.57 5.03 14.96
N ILE A 215 -18.99 3.93 15.57
CA ILE A 215 -18.81 3.70 17.00
C ILE A 215 -17.47 2.99 17.21
N MET A 216 -16.56 3.62 17.95
CA MET A 216 -15.19 3.14 18.19
C MET A 216 -15.04 2.75 19.67
N LEU A 217 -14.75 1.48 19.94
CA LEU A 217 -14.55 0.96 21.29
C LEU A 217 -13.07 0.54 21.45
N ALA A 218 -12.36 1.18 22.37
CA ALA A 218 -10.91 1.03 22.53
C ALA A 218 -10.52 0.75 23.98
N THR A 219 -9.54 -0.14 24.18
CA THR A 219 -8.88 -0.35 25.47
C THR A 219 -7.36 -0.28 25.29
N GLY A 220 -6.68 0.57 26.06
CA GLY A 220 -5.23 0.76 25.99
C GLY A 220 -4.72 1.11 24.58
N THR A 221 -3.77 0.33 24.06
CA THR A 221 -3.18 0.51 22.71
C THR A 221 -4.17 0.26 21.57
N GLY A 222 -5.35 -0.30 21.86
CA GLY A 222 -6.45 -0.44 20.89
C GLY A 222 -6.96 0.90 20.33
N ILE A 223 -6.52 2.04 20.89
CA ILE A 223 -6.79 3.38 20.36
C ILE A 223 -6.09 3.67 19.03
N ALA A 224 -5.01 2.96 18.69
CA ALA A 224 -4.19 3.21 17.49
C ALA A 224 -4.99 3.31 16.18
N PRO A 225 -5.79 2.30 15.76
CA PRO A 225 -6.55 2.39 14.52
C PRO A 225 -7.60 3.50 14.55
N PHE A 226 -8.13 3.84 15.71
CA PHE A 226 -9.10 4.93 15.84
C PHE A 226 -8.44 6.31 15.75
N ARG A 227 -7.21 6.48 16.25
CA ARG A 227 -6.41 7.68 15.98
C ARG A 227 -6.17 7.86 14.49
N SER A 228 -5.89 6.78 13.77
CA SER A 228 -5.76 6.76 12.30
C SER A 228 -7.04 7.24 11.61
N PHE A 229 -8.20 6.77 12.07
CA PHE A 229 -9.52 7.17 11.56
C PHE A 229 -9.81 8.65 11.83
N CYS A 230 -9.61 9.10 13.07
CA CYS A 230 -9.82 10.49 13.46
C CYS A 230 -8.92 11.45 12.66
N GLY A 231 -7.66 11.08 12.42
CA GLY A 231 -6.74 11.85 11.58
C GLY A 231 -7.31 12.08 10.18
N LYS A 232 -7.78 11.01 9.52
CA LYS A 232 -8.39 11.09 8.19
C LYS A 232 -9.69 11.90 8.16
N CYS A 233 -10.58 11.70 9.14
CA CYS A 233 -11.82 12.47 9.23
C CYS A 233 -11.55 13.96 9.43
N SER A 234 -10.61 14.33 10.30
CA SER A 234 -10.23 15.72 10.57
C SER A 234 -9.60 16.39 9.36
N LEU A 235 -8.65 15.71 8.70
CA LEU A 235 -8.01 16.20 7.48
C LEU A 235 -9.02 16.42 6.35
N ARG A 236 -9.99 15.50 6.22
CA ARG A 236 -11.07 15.64 5.23
C ARG A 236 -11.94 16.86 5.52
N SER A 237 -12.35 17.08 6.78
CA SER A 237 -13.11 18.27 7.16
C SER A 237 -12.37 19.55 6.81
N MET A 238 -11.06 19.63 7.12
CA MET A 238 -10.24 20.80 6.78
C MET A 238 -10.12 21.05 5.28
N MET A 239 -9.94 19.99 4.47
CA MET A 239 -9.87 20.12 3.01
C MET A 239 -11.20 20.56 2.40
N THR A 240 -12.33 20.06 2.91
CA THR A 240 -13.66 20.48 2.45
C THR A 240 -13.93 21.94 2.77
N THR A 241 -13.56 22.42 3.97
CA THR A 241 -13.71 23.83 4.33
C THR A 241 -12.85 24.75 3.47
N ARG A 242 -11.60 24.38 3.18
CA ARG A 242 -10.70 25.18 2.31
C ARG A 242 -11.09 25.23 0.83
N LEU A 243 -11.95 24.31 0.35
CA LEU A 243 -12.46 24.34 -1.02
C LEU A 243 -13.76 25.14 -1.15
N MET A 244 -14.34 25.60 -0.03
CA MET A 244 -15.56 26.41 0.02
C MET A 244 -15.29 27.91 0.26
N GLU A 245 -14.03 28.30 0.51
CA GLU A 245 -13.53 29.68 0.48
C GLU A 245 -12.83 29.98 -0.86
#